data_AF-A0A3P7ZR30-F1
#
_entry.id   AF-A0A3P7ZR30-F1
#
_cell.length_a   1.000
_cell.length_b   1.000
_cell.length_c   1.000
_cell.angle_alpha   90.00
_cell.angle_beta   90.00
_cell.angle_gamma   90.00
#
_symmetry.space_group_name_H-M   'P 1'
#
loop_
_entity.id
_entity.type
_entity.pdbx_description
1 polymer ?
#
loop_
_entity_poly.entity_id
_entity_poly.type
_entity_poly.pdbx_seq_one_letter_code
_entity_poly.pdbx_strand_id
1 'polypeptide(L)'
;MSPDWSRSELTFDQLRLHVSATGSITDAGPNTLQVDFANSYLGGGVLNSGCVQEEIMFALRPELLVSCLFVERLGFDETLIIEGAEQYSVGSGYADDFCWAGDFNHSDSGMKRDKWGRWNYAVVAMDATKYSNPTEQYNVEEMLRELNKAYCGFTDELFPERKLPPVVATGNWGCGAFRGDVELK
;
A
#
# COMPACT_ATOMS: atom_id res chain seq x y z
N MET A 1 -12.45 15.22 5.72
CA MET A 1 -13.71 14.58 6.14
C MET A 1 -13.94 13.38 5.24
N SER A 2 -14.34 12.25 5.79
CA SER A 2 -14.69 11.07 4.98
C SER A 2 -15.99 11.29 4.19
N PRO A 3 -16.19 10.60 3.05
CA PRO A 3 -17.43 10.64 2.30
C PRO A 3 -18.62 10.11 3.11
N ASP A 4 -19.82 10.58 2.80
CA ASP A 4 -21.05 9.88 3.18
C ASP A 4 -21.31 8.76 2.16
N TRP A 5 -20.73 7.59 2.43
CA TRP A 5 -20.80 6.43 1.54
C TRP A 5 -22.22 6.02 1.18
N SER A 6 -23.18 6.20 2.10
CA SER A 6 -24.59 5.83 1.89
C SER A 6 -25.31 6.75 0.90
N ARG A 7 -24.77 7.95 0.66
CA ARG A 7 -25.31 8.97 -0.24
C ARG A 7 -24.44 9.24 -1.46
N SER A 8 -23.38 8.45 -1.66
CA SER A 8 -22.54 8.60 -2.84
C SER A 8 -23.33 8.27 -4.11
N GLU A 9 -23.33 9.19 -5.06
CA GLU A 9 -23.93 9.01 -6.39
C GLU A 9 -22.88 8.63 -7.46
N LEU A 10 -21.61 8.49 -7.07
CA LEU A 10 -20.54 8.09 -7.99
C LEU A 10 -20.76 6.64 -8.44
N THR A 11 -20.64 6.41 -9.75
CA THR A 11 -20.77 5.09 -10.36
C THR A 11 -19.40 4.50 -10.69
N PHE A 12 -19.34 3.17 -10.79
CA PHE A 12 -18.14 2.47 -11.24
C PHE A 12 -17.92 2.52 -12.75
N ASP A 13 -18.77 3.23 -13.52
CA ASP A 13 -18.71 3.26 -14.99
C ASP A 13 -17.39 3.85 -15.52
N GLN A 14 -16.77 4.73 -14.74
CA GLN A 14 -15.49 5.36 -15.06
C GLN A 14 -14.29 4.59 -14.47
N LEU A 15 -14.52 3.61 -13.59
CA LEU A 15 -13.46 2.82 -12.98
C LEU A 15 -12.87 1.86 -14.02
N ARG A 16 -11.58 2.04 -14.30
CA ARG A 16 -10.81 1.10 -15.11
C ARG A 16 -10.14 0.10 -14.18
N LEU A 17 -10.65 -1.13 -14.18
CA LEU A 17 -10.09 -2.22 -13.37
C LEU A 17 -9.26 -3.16 -14.26
N HIS A 18 -8.05 -3.47 -13.80
CA HIS A 18 -7.22 -4.55 -14.33
C HIS A 18 -6.90 -5.51 -13.19
N VAL A 19 -7.23 -6.79 -13.36
CA VAL A 19 -6.97 -7.84 -12.37
C VAL A 19 -6.05 -8.88 -13.01
N SER A 20 -4.97 -9.23 -12.31
CA SER A 20 -4.03 -10.26 -12.72
C SER A 20 -3.73 -11.18 -11.54
N ALA A 21 -3.69 -12.49 -11.80
CA ALA A 21 -3.24 -13.49 -10.83
C ALA A 21 -1.71 -13.69 -10.85
N THR A 22 -1.01 -12.98 -11.74
CA THR A 22 0.44 -12.99 -11.89
C THR A 22 1.01 -11.58 -11.78
N GLY A 23 2.27 -11.50 -11.37
CA GLY A 23 2.94 -10.23 -11.06
C GLY A 23 2.73 -9.79 -9.61
N SER A 24 3.35 -8.68 -9.26
CA SER A 24 3.35 -8.09 -7.93
C SER A 24 3.04 -6.60 -7.99
N ILE A 25 2.67 -6.01 -6.85
CA ILE A 25 2.51 -4.56 -6.71
C ILE A 25 3.81 -3.83 -7.09
N THR A 26 4.97 -4.43 -6.81
CA THR A 26 6.27 -3.84 -7.13
C THR A 26 6.59 -3.80 -8.63
N ASP A 27 5.91 -4.62 -9.43
CA ASP A 27 5.99 -4.61 -10.90
C ASP A 27 5.12 -3.50 -11.52
N ALA A 28 4.36 -2.77 -10.70
CA ALA A 28 3.55 -1.66 -11.17
C ALA A 28 4.45 -0.58 -11.78
N GLY A 29 4.12 -0.18 -13.02
CA GLY A 29 4.89 0.78 -13.79
C GLY A 29 4.86 2.22 -13.23
N PRO A 30 5.37 3.20 -13.98
CA PRO A 30 5.40 4.59 -13.55
C PRO A 30 3.99 5.18 -13.35
N ASN A 31 3.89 6.25 -12.57
CA ASN A 31 2.64 6.93 -12.21
C ASN A 31 1.65 6.00 -11.49
N THR A 32 2.16 5.12 -10.63
CA THR A 32 1.34 4.25 -9.78
C THR A 32 1.47 4.61 -8.31
N LEU A 33 0.36 4.44 -7.59
CA LEU A 33 0.28 4.49 -6.13
C LEU A 33 0.27 3.04 -5.64
N GLN A 34 1.41 2.58 -5.17
CA GLN A 34 1.65 1.20 -4.77
C GLN A 34 1.27 1.01 -3.31
N VAL A 35 0.35 0.10 -3.03
CA VAL A 35 -0.17 -0.08 -1.67
C VAL A 35 0.78 -0.97 -0.86
N ASP A 36 1.23 -0.44 0.27
CA ASP A 36 1.84 -1.19 1.35
C ASP A 36 0.74 -1.63 2.32
N PHE A 37 0.63 -2.96 2.51
CA PHE A 37 -0.35 -3.59 3.39
C PHE A 37 0.13 -3.50 4.84
N ALA A 38 0.20 -2.26 5.30
CA ALA A 38 0.97 -1.88 6.45
C ALA A 38 0.40 -2.40 7.79
N ASN A 39 1.26 -2.43 8.79
CA ASN A 39 0.84 -2.34 10.18
C ASN A 39 0.61 -0.87 10.57
N SER A 40 -0.25 -0.62 11.56
CA SER A 40 -0.43 0.74 12.10
C SER A 40 0.88 1.34 12.65
N TYR A 41 1.85 0.50 13.04
CA TYR A 41 3.24 0.91 13.24
C TYR A 41 4.04 0.54 12.00
N LEU A 42 4.47 1.55 11.23
CA LEU A 42 5.10 1.38 9.92
C LEU A 42 6.29 0.42 9.93
N GLY A 43 6.36 -0.39 8.88
CA GLY A 43 7.38 -1.42 8.70
C GLY A 43 7.10 -2.69 9.50
N GLY A 44 6.05 -2.74 10.33
CA GLY A 44 5.60 -3.93 11.03
C GLY A 44 6.73 -4.68 11.74
N GLY A 45 7.04 -5.88 11.26
CA GLY A 45 8.10 -6.73 11.78
C GLY A 45 9.46 -6.61 11.08
N VAL A 46 9.71 -5.59 10.23
CA VAL A 46 10.87 -5.54 9.33
C VAL A 46 12.22 -5.53 10.06
N LEU A 47 12.27 -4.96 11.26
CA LEU A 47 13.46 -4.97 12.12
C LEU A 47 13.50 -6.17 13.09
N ASN A 48 12.54 -7.09 12.97
CA ASN A 48 12.36 -8.26 13.81
C ASN A 48 12.24 -9.52 12.93
N SER A 49 11.09 -10.21 12.97
CA SER A 49 10.86 -11.49 12.30
C SER A 49 9.76 -11.43 11.24
N GLY A 50 9.30 -10.23 10.87
CA GLY A 50 8.29 -10.07 9.83
C GLY A 50 8.89 -10.30 8.45
N CYS A 51 8.18 -11.00 7.58
CA CYS A 51 8.60 -11.26 6.20
C CYS A 51 7.39 -11.47 5.28
N VAL A 52 6.36 -10.65 5.44
CA VAL A 52 5.20 -10.64 4.53
C VAL A 52 5.28 -9.40 3.64
N GLN A 53 4.18 -8.99 3.01
CA GLN A 53 4.20 -7.95 1.98
C GLN A 53 4.87 -6.63 2.41
N GLU A 54 4.55 -6.10 3.60
CA GLU A 54 5.12 -4.85 4.12
C GLU A 54 6.65 -4.98 4.34
N GLU A 55 7.08 -6.01 5.09
CA GLU A 55 8.49 -6.17 5.41
C GLU A 55 9.34 -6.50 4.18
N ILE A 56 8.80 -7.30 3.25
CA ILE A 56 9.45 -7.56 1.95
C ILE A 56 9.59 -6.26 1.16
N MET A 57 8.54 -5.42 1.10
CA MET A 57 8.62 -4.14 0.40
C MET A 57 9.72 -3.24 1.00
N PHE A 58 9.79 -3.15 2.33
CA PHE A 58 10.81 -2.35 3.02
C PHE A 58 12.22 -2.93 2.85
N ALA A 59 12.36 -4.26 2.80
CA ALA A 59 13.65 -4.91 2.54
C ALA A 59 14.16 -4.65 1.12
N LEU A 60 13.27 -4.66 0.12
CA LEU A 60 13.62 -4.37 -1.27
C LEU A 60 13.83 -2.87 -1.55
N ARG A 61 13.21 -2.01 -0.73
CA ARG A 61 13.26 -0.53 -0.81
C ARG A 61 13.63 0.07 0.56
N PRO A 62 14.88 -0.10 1.02
CA PRO A 62 15.31 0.28 2.38
C PRO A 62 15.13 1.76 2.73
N GLU A 63 14.94 2.66 1.77
CA GLU A 63 14.59 4.06 2.07
C GLU A 63 13.25 4.18 2.82
N LEU A 64 12.35 3.20 2.69
CA LEU A 64 11.10 3.15 3.46
C LEU A 64 11.35 3.00 4.97
N LEU A 65 12.46 2.36 5.39
CA LEU A 65 12.79 2.14 6.80
C LEU A 65 12.96 3.44 7.60
N VAL A 66 13.26 4.56 6.93
CA VAL A 66 13.38 5.85 7.60
C VAL A 66 12.05 6.27 8.25
N SER A 67 10.91 5.83 7.71
CA SER A 67 9.59 6.11 8.27
C SER A 67 9.43 5.55 9.68
N CYS A 68 10.03 4.39 9.99
CA CYS A 68 10.01 3.78 11.32
C CYS A 68 10.67 4.67 12.41
N LEU A 69 11.49 5.65 12.02
CA LEU A 69 12.16 6.55 12.96
C LEU A 69 11.27 7.69 13.46
N PHE A 70 10.37 8.19 12.61
CA PHE A 70 9.67 9.46 12.88
C PHE A 70 8.17 9.44 12.66
N VAL A 71 7.61 8.36 12.11
CA VAL A 71 6.16 8.22 11.92
C VAL A 71 5.57 7.52 13.15
N GLU A 72 4.69 8.22 13.86
CA GLU A 72 3.92 7.64 14.95
C GLU A 72 2.90 6.61 14.42
N ARG A 73 2.31 5.82 15.31
CA ARG A 73 1.25 4.87 14.96
C ARG A 73 0.13 5.58 14.18
N LEU A 74 -0.24 5.06 13.01
CA LEU A 74 -1.34 5.57 12.21
C LEU A 74 -2.67 5.48 12.97
N GLY A 75 -3.40 6.60 13.03
CA GLY A 75 -4.80 6.66 13.41
C GLY A 75 -5.72 6.05 12.36
N PHE A 76 -7.03 5.94 12.64
CA PHE A 76 -8.00 5.34 11.70
C PHE A 76 -8.23 6.17 10.44
N ASP A 77 -7.90 7.45 10.49
CA ASP A 77 -8.07 8.45 9.44
C ASP A 77 -6.73 8.92 8.85
N GLU A 78 -5.64 8.21 9.13
CA GLU A 78 -4.30 8.56 8.67
C GLU A 78 -3.70 7.50 7.74
N THR A 79 -2.92 7.95 6.77
CA THR A 79 -2.06 7.10 5.93
C THR A 79 -0.74 7.81 5.72
N LEU A 80 0.29 7.07 5.30
CA LEU A 80 1.58 7.66 4.95
C LEU A 80 1.85 7.50 3.46
N ILE A 81 2.24 8.59 2.81
CA ILE A 81 2.62 8.59 1.38
C ILE A 81 4.12 8.85 1.27
N ILE A 82 4.85 7.92 0.67
CA ILE A 82 6.29 8.00 0.45
C ILE A 82 6.54 8.02 -1.06
N GLU A 83 7.13 9.11 -1.56
CA GLU A 83 7.30 9.32 -2.99
C GLU A 83 8.73 9.09 -3.45
N GLY A 84 8.88 8.24 -4.48
CA GLY A 84 10.12 8.03 -5.20
C GLY A 84 11.22 7.29 -4.46
N ALA A 85 10.86 6.45 -3.48
CA ALA A 85 11.78 5.52 -2.86
C ALA A 85 12.48 4.66 -3.93
N GLU A 86 13.75 4.35 -3.76
CA GLU A 86 14.48 3.49 -4.69
C GLU A 86 14.36 2.01 -4.30
N GLN A 87 14.19 1.16 -5.30
CA GLN A 87 14.32 -0.29 -5.13
C GLN A 87 15.76 -0.68 -5.42
N TYR A 88 16.35 -1.44 -4.52
CA TYR A 88 17.76 -1.84 -4.58
C TYR A 88 17.95 -3.34 -4.80
N SER A 89 16.92 -4.14 -4.57
CA SER A 89 17.01 -5.59 -4.64
C SER A 89 15.83 -6.21 -5.35
N VAL A 90 16.05 -7.41 -5.87
CA VAL A 90 15.02 -8.34 -6.32
C VAL A 90 14.89 -9.42 -5.27
N GLY A 91 13.66 -9.75 -4.89
CA GLY A 91 13.35 -10.86 -3.99
C GLY A 91 12.61 -11.97 -4.71
N SER A 92 12.66 -13.17 -4.16
CA SER A 92 11.84 -14.32 -4.61
C SER A 92 11.37 -15.12 -3.39
N GLY A 93 10.20 -15.76 -3.49
CA GLY A 93 9.53 -16.39 -2.36
C GLY A 93 8.69 -15.40 -1.54
N TYR A 94 8.18 -15.84 -0.40
CA TYR A 94 7.33 -15.11 0.52
C TYR A 94 7.34 -15.75 1.92
N ALA A 95 7.37 -14.95 2.99
CA ALA A 95 7.51 -15.47 4.35
C ALA A 95 8.75 -16.37 4.50
N ASP A 96 8.57 -17.60 4.95
CA ASP A 96 9.68 -18.49 5.35
C ASP A 96 10.63 -18.88 4.20
N ASP A 97 10.18 -18.81 2.94
CA ASP A 97 10.99 -19.13 1.75
C ASP A 97 11.49 -17.88 1.01
N PHE A 98 11.24 -16.67 1.54
CA PHE A 98 11.72 -15.44 0.92
C PHE A 98 13.24 -15.37 0.93
N CYS A 99 13.82 -15.02 -0.21
CA CYS A 99 15.24 -14.87 -0.39
C CYS A 99 15.58 -13.69 -1.31
N TRP A 100 16.75 -13.11 -1.08
CA TRP A 100 17.35 -12.16 -2.01
C TRP A 100 17.74 -12.88 -3.30
N ALA A 101 17.27 -12.36 -4.43
CA ALA A 101 17.45 -12.95 -5.76
C ALA A 101 18.44 -12.16 -6.64
N GLY A 102 18.91 -11.00 -6.19
CA GLY A 102 19.87 -10.18 -6.92
C GLY A 102 19.73 -8.69 -6.64
N ASP A 103 20.69 -7.92 -7.14
CA ASP A 103 20.61 -6.46 -7.15
C ASP A 103 19.54 -6.00 -8.15
N PHE A 104 18.88 -4.89 -7.83
CA PHE A 104 18.00 -4.19 -8.75
C PHE A 104 18.57 -2.82 -9.07
N ASN A 105 18.86 -2.58 -10.34
CA ASN A 105 19.22 -1.24 -10.80
C ASN A 105 17.97 -0.51 -11.29
N HIS A 106 17.44 0.39 -10.48
CA HIS A 106 16.19 1.08 -10.78
C HIS A 106 16.26 1.92 -12.07
N SER A 107 17.44 2.39 -12.49
CA SER A 107 17.60 3.09 -13.77
C SER A 107 17.25 2.24 -14.99
N ASP A 108 17.38 0.92 -14.87
CA ASP A 108 17.21 -0.02 -15.98
C ASP A 108 15.74 -0.43 -16.15
N SER A 109 14.87 -0.06 -15.20
CA SER A 109 13.42 -0.32 -15.23
C SER A 109 12.66 0.49 -16.28
N GLY A 110 13.29 1.50 -16.88
CA GLY A 110 12.63 2.48 -17.76
C GLY A 110 11.83 3.55 -17.01
N MET A 111 11.82 3.52 -15.67
CA MET A 111 11.21 4.55 -14.85
C MET A 111 12.01 5.85 -14.91
N LYS A 112 11.30 6.98 -14.90
CA LYS A 112 11.93 8.32 -14.94
C LYS A 112 11.86 8.96 -13.57
N ARG A 113 12.83 9.85 -13.29
CA ARG A 113 12.76 10.75 -12.15
C ARG A 113 11.97 12.01 -12.50
N ASP A 114 11.27 12.57 -11.53
CA ASP A 114 10.58 13.84 -11.67
C ASP A 114 11.52 15.06 -11.54
N LYS A 115 10.96 16.27 -11.56
CA LYS A 115 11.72 17.53 -11.43
C LYS A 115 12.46 17.71 -10.09
N TRP A 116 12.14 16.90 -9.08
CA TRP A 116 12.78 16.91 -7.77
C TRP A 116 13.74 15.71 -7.58
N GLY A 117 13.96 14.91 -8.63
CA GLY A 117 14.86 13.77 -8.60
C GLY A 117 14.27 12.51 -7.99
N ARG A 118 12.95 12.44 -7.81
CA ARG A 118 12.26 11.29 -7.19
C ARG A 118 11.81 10.31 -8.26
N TRP A 119 11.91 9.00 -8.01
CA TRP A 119 11.34 8.00 -8.93
C TRP A 119 9.84 8.23 -9.11
N ASN A 120 9.33 8.08 -10.34
CA ASN A 120 7.97 8.45 -10.68
C ASN A 120 6.93 7.39 -10.26
N TYR A 121 6.81 7.18 -8.96
CA TYR A 121 5.78 6.41 -8.30
C TYR A 121 5.69 6.83 -6.81
N ALA A 122 4.64 6.39 -6.13
CA ALA A 122 4.50 6.57 -4.70
C ALA A 122 4.11 5.26 -4.03
N VAL A 123 4.50 5.10 -2.76
CA VAL A 123 3.98 4.07 -1.86
C VAL A 123 2.96 4.74 -0.95
N VAL A 124 1.80 4.10 -0.76
CA VAL A 124 0.85 4.44 0.29
C VAL A 124 0.81 3.33 1.31
N ALA A 125 1.21 3.64 2.53
CA ALA A 125 1.10 2.72 3.66
C ALA A 125 -0.22 2.95 4.39
N MET A 126 -1.04 1.91 4.42
CA MET A 126 -2.37 1.91 5.02
C MET A 126 -2.63 0.58 5.74
N ASP A 127 -3.01 0.68 7.02
CA ASP A 127 -3.20 -0.49 7.87
C ASP A 127 -4.65 -0.99 7.83
N ALA A 128 -4.85 -2.29 7.59
CA ALA A 128 -6.17 -2.92 7.68
C ALA A 128 -6.52 -3.28 9.14
N THR A 129 -7.80 -3.49 9.46
CA THR A 129 -8.17 -4.05 10.75
C THR A 129 -7.75 -5.54 10.80
N LYS A 130 -7.13 -5.95 11.91
CA LYS A 130 -6.84 -7.36 12.17
C LYS A 130 -7.99 -8.02 12.92
N TYR A 131 -8.65 -9.00 12.31
CA TYR A 131 -9.82 -9.65 12.89
C TYR A 131 -9.47 -10.91 13.69
N SER A 132 -9.92 -10.95 14.94
CA SER A 132 -9.87 -12.19 15.75
C SER A 132 -11.02 -13.14 15.39
N ASN A 133 -12.18 -12.58 15.08
CA ASN A 133 -13.28 -13.29 14.45
C ASN A 133 -13.55 -12.71 13.05
N PRO A 134 -13.25 -13.44 11.97
CA PRO A 134 -13.44 -12.94 10.61
C PRO A 134 -14.87 -12.51 10.27
N THR A 135 -15.91 -12.90 11.02
CA THR A 135 -17.27 -12.42 10.74
C THR A 135 -17.51 -10.97 11.18
N GLU A 136 -16.66 -10.40 12.03
CA GLU A 136 -16.77 -9.02 12.52
C GLU A 136 -16.59 -7.99 11.40
N GLN A 137 -15.82 -8.32 10.36
CA GLN A 137 -15.55 -7.42 9.23
C GLN A 137 -16.79 -7.01 8.43
N TYR A 138 -17.89 -7.77 8.54
CA TYR A 138 -19.17 -7.46 7.88
C TYR A 138 -20.04 -6.49 8.70
N ASN A 139 -19.59 -6.09 9.89
CA ASN A 139 -20.24 -5.03 10.65
C ASN A 139 -20.08 -3.70 9.90
N VAL A 140 -21.13 -2.88 9.90
CA VAL A 140 -21.14 -1.60 9.16
C VAL A 140 -20.00 -0.69 9.60
N GLU A 141 -19.71 -0.62 10.90
CA GLU A 141 -18.62 0.22 11.44
C GLU A 141 -17.24 -0.24 10.93
N GLU A 142 -17.02 -1.55 10.86
CA GLU A 142 -15.76 -2.12 10.34
C GLU A 142 -15.62 -1.88 8.84
N MET A 143 -16.67 -2.11 8.05
CA MET A 143 -16.67 -1.80 6.62
C MET A 143 -16.41 -0.31 6.36
N LEU A 144 -17.05 0.59 7.12
CA LEU A 144 -16.84 2.03 7.00
C LEU A 144 -15.42 2.44 7.39
N ARG A 145 -14.83 1.81 8.41
CA ARG A 145 -13.44 2.06 8.79
C ARG A 145 -12.49 1.72 7.63
N GLU A 146 -12.66 0.56 7.00
CA GLU A 146 -11.80 0.13 5.89
C GLU A 146 -11.99 1.00 4.65
N LEU A 147 -13.23 1.37 4.31
CA LEU A 147 -13.53 2.33 3.24
C LEU A 147 -12.88 3.69 3.49
N ASN A 148 -12.98 4.22 4.71
CA ASN A 148 -12.40 5.51 5.09
C ASN A 148 -10.87 5.48 5.04
N LYS A 149 -10.24 4.40 5.50
CA LYS A 149 -8.80 4.20 5.44
C LYS A 149 -8.29 4.17 3.99
N ALA A 150 -8.94 3.39 3.14
CA ALA A 150 -8.63 3.34 1.71
C ALA A 150 -8.84 4.69 1.02
N TYR A 151 -9.96 5.36 1.30
CA TYR A 151 -10.22 6.69 0.77
C TYR A 151 -9.15 7.70 1.20
N CYS A 152 -8.73 7.70 2.47
CA CYS A 152 -7.66 8.56 2.98
C CYS A 152 -6.35 8.35 2.19
N GLY A 153 -6.00 7.10 1.88
CA GLY A 153 -4.79 6.79 1.11
C GLY A 153 -4.89 7.09 -0.39
N PHE A 154 -6.08 7.04 -0.97
CA PHE A 154 -6.27 7.15 -2.43
C PHE A 154 -6.75 8.52 -2.90
N THR A 155 -7.15 9.40 -1.99
CA THR A 155 -7.64 10.75 -2.33
C THR A 155 -6.55 11.80 -2.22
N ASP A 156 -6.52 12.73 -3.18
CA ASP A 156 -5.74 13.97 -3.07
C ASP A 156 -6.60 15.19 -2.71
N GLU A 157 -7.89 14.99 -2.39
CA GLU A 157 -8.80 16.07 -2.02
C GLU A 157 -8.35 16.84 -0.77
N LEU A 158 -7.63 16.17 0.14
CA LEU A 158 -7.09 16.79 1.35
C LEU A 158 -5.87 17.70 1.06
N PHE A 159 -5.19 17.49 -0.07
CA PHE A 159 -3.98 18.21 -0.46
C PHE A 159 -3.96 18.47 -1.99
N PRO A 160 -4.87 19.29 -2.53
CA PRO A 160 -5.10 19.41 -3.97
C PRO A 160 -3.90 19.95 -4.76
N GLU A 161 -2.94 20.60 -4.09
CA GLU A 161 -1.69 21.07 -4.68
C GLU A 161 -0.71 19.93 -5.01
N ARG A 162 -0.90 18.76 -4.42
CA ARG A 162 -0.06 17.58 -4.62
C ARG A 162 -0.90 16.39 -5.06
N LYS A 163 -1.01 16.26 -6.38
CA LYS A 163 -1.75 15.17 -7.03
C LYS A 163 -1.09 13.82 -6.79
N LEU A 164 -1.91 12.84 -6.42
CA LEU A 164 -1.46 11.46 -6.29
C LEU A 164 -1.37 10.79 -7.67
N PRO A 165 -0.54 9.73 -7.79
CA PRO A 165 -0.55 8.92 -8.99
C PRO A 165 -1.96 8.38 -9.28
N PRO A 166 -2.43 8.40 -10.55
CA PRO A 166 -3.82 8.13 -10.90
C PRO A 166 -4.19 6.64 -10.89
N VAL A 167 -3.22 5.74 -10.74
CA VAL A 167 -3.43 4.28 -10.79
C VAL A 167 -3.04 3.68 -9.45
N VAL A 168 -4.00 3.09 -8.74
CA VAL A 168 -3.74 2.32 -7.52
C VAL A 168 -3.31 0.91 -7.89
N ALA A 169 -2.11 0.51 -7.49
CA ALA A 169 -1.60 -0.85 -7.61
C ALA A 169 -1.73 -1.53 -6.23
N THR A 170 -2.74 -2.39 -6.10
CA THR A 170 -3.11 -3.06 -4.84
C THR A 170 -3.38 -4.55 -5.06
N GLY A 171 -3.88 -5.23 -4.03
CA GLY A 171 -4.27 -6.63 -4.05
C GLY A 171 -5.05 -6.96 -2.77
N ASN A 172 -4.81 -8.15 -2.20
CA ASN A 172 -5.56 -8.70 -1.06
C ASN A 172 -5.18 -8.02 0.29
N TRP A 173 -5.43 -6.71 0.39
CA TRP A 173 -5.08 -5.88 1.54
C TRP A 173 -5.78 -6.37 2.83
N GLY A 174 -4.98 -6.73 3.82
CA GLY A 174 -5.50 -7.21 5.12
C GLY A 174 -6.00 -8.66 5.12
N CYS A 175 -5.94 -9.40 4.01
CA CYS A 175 -6.54 -10.74 3.93
C CYS A 175 -5.63 -11.88 4.41
N GLY A 176 -4.31 -11.65 4.47
CA GLY A 176 -3.33 -12.64 4.95
C GLY A 176 -3.29 -12.73 6.47
N ALA A 177 -2.20 -12.23 7.07
CA ALA A 177 -1.99 -12.25 8.52
C ALA A 177 -3.11 -11.56 9.33
N PHE A 178 -3.89 -10.68 8.70
CA PHE A 178 -4.96 -9.90 9.32
C PHE A 178 -6.36 -10.51 9.17
N ARG A 179 -6.47 -11.63 8.42
CA ARG A 179 -7.66 -12.49 8.33
C ARG A 179 -8.91 -11.81 7.76
N GLY A 180 -8.73 -10.77 6.95
CA GLY A 180 -9.79 -10.21 6.11
C GLY A 180 -10.24 -11.17 5.01
N ASP A 181 -11.48 -11.01 4.58
CA ASP A 181 -12.07 -11.69 3.44
C ASP A 181 -11.66 -10.99 2.14
N VAL A 182 -11.21 -11.76 1.14
CA VAL A 182 -10.68 -11.21 -0.12
C VAL A 182 -11.79 -10.62 -0.99
N GLU A 183 -13.00 -11.17 -0.93
CA GLU A 183 -14.12 -10.70 -1.76
C GLU A 183 -14.75 -9.42 -1.20
N LEU A 184 -14.64 -9.18 0.11
CA LEU A 184 -15.11 -7.95 0.75
C LEU A 184 -14.14 -6.78 0.58
N LYS A 185 -12.84 -7.05 0.51
CA LYS A 185 -11.76 -6.05 0.46
C LYS A 185 -11.50 -5.56 -0.96
#